data_AF-A0A7V7BQB0-F1
#
_entry.id   AF-A0A7V7BQB0-F1
#
_cell.length_a   1.000
_cell.length_b   1.000
_cell.length_c   1.000
_cell.angle_alpha   90.00
_cell.angle_beta   90.00
_cell.angle_gamma   90.00
#
_symmetry.space_group_name_H-M   'P 1'
#
loop_
_entity.id
_entity.type
_entity.pdbx_description
1 polymer ?
#
loop_
_entity_poly.entity_id
_entity_poly.type
_entity_poly.pdbx_seq_one_letter_code
_entity_poly.pdbx_strand_id
1 'polypeptide(L)'
;MKRVLFPALAGVVGVGTAAGVGRLQTARPTLEKVIARVEEMRGERREEFRDRYGDSGRDLVLYSGRRLCGLKLIELAEKASMDNYKAVTAAVARYEKRLKMDKAQQRLVKRVCQL
;
A
#
# COMPACT_ATOMS: atom_id res chain seq x y z
N MET A 1 21.24 -2.31 8.89
CA MET A 1 19.90 -2.35 8.26
C MET A 1 18.95 -1.52 9.12
N LYS A 2 18.65 -0.28 8.73
CA LYS A 2 17.82 0.64 9.54
C LYS A 2 16.34 0.24 9.38
N ARG A 3 15.69 -0.21 10.47
CA ARG A 3 14.23 -0.36 10.55
C ARG A 3 13.60 0.99 10.18
N VAL A 4 12.88 1.02 9.07
CA VAL A 4 12.09 2.20 8.68
C VAL A 4 10.92 2.25 9.66
N LEU A 5 10.99 3.19 10.60
CA LEU A 5 9.93 3.45 11.57
C LEU A 5 8.80 4.18 10.85
N PHE A 6 7.77 3.43 10.46
CA PHE A 6 6.55 3.97 9.86
C PHE A 6 5.85 4.87 10.90
N PRO A 7 5.62 6.16 10.61
CA PRO A 7 4.88 7.01 11.53
C PRO A 7 3.45 6.50 11.62
N ALA A 8 3.06 6.16 12.84
CA ALA A 8 1.71 5.76 13.20
C ALA A 8 0.76 6.94 12.94
N LEU A 9 0.12 6.96 11.77
CA LEU A 9 -1.20 7.55 11.66
C LEU A 9 -2.08 6.73 12.60
N ALA A 10 -2.48 7.35 13.71
CA ALA A 10 -3.34 6.77 14.74
C ALA A 10 -4.57 6.16 14.07
N GLY A 11 -4.62 4.82 14.06
CA GLY A 11 -5.69 4.05 13.44
C GLY A 11 -5.19 3.19 12.28
N VAL A 12 -5.17 1.88 12.54
CA VAL A 12 -5.12 0.79 11.57
C VAL A 12 -3.70 0.35 11.15
N VAL A 13 -3.32 -0.81 11.69
CA VAL A 13 -2.40 -1.85 11.18
C VAL A 13 -1.06 -1.40 10.59
N GLY A 14 -0.02 -1.43 11.43
CA GLY A 14 1.34 -1.72 10.96
C GLY A 14 1.53 -3.25 10.89
N VAL A 15 2.15 -3.74 9.82
CA VAL A 15 2.76 -5.08 9.82
C VAL A 15 4.21 -4.93 9.42
N GLY A 16 5.10 -5.14 10.39
CA GLY A 16 6.53 -5.14 10.15
C GLY A 16 7.44 -4.94 11.36
N THR A 17 7.14 -5.53 12.52
CA THR A 17 8.04 -6.43 13.28
C THR A 17 7.49 -6.71 14.68
N ALA A 18 7.70 -7.95 15.15
CA ALA A 18 7.33 -8.52 16.45
C ALA A 18 7.16 -7.53 17.61
N ALA A 19 5.91 -7.13 17.89
CA ALA A 19 5.39 -6.72 19.19
C ALA A 19 3.87 -6.52 19.09
N GLY A 20 3.11 -7.12 20.02
CA GLY A 20 1.81 -6.59 20.43
C GLY A 20 0.58 -7.15 19.72
N VAL A 21 0.11 -8.27 20.27
CA VAL A 21 -1.27 -8.80 20.30
C VAL A 21 -2.38 -7.75 20.06
N GLY A 22 -3.33 -8.09 19.18
CA GLY A 22 -4.70 -7.56 19.30
C GLY A 22 -5.33 -6.98 18.03
N ARG A 23 -5.76 -7.86 17.10
CA ARG A 23 -7.19 -8.10 16.84
C ARG A 23 -7.38 -8.96 15.58
N LEU A 24 -7.83 -10.20 15.87
CA LEU A 24 -8.76 -11.04 15.12
C LEU A 24 -8.45 -11.37 13.66
N GLN A 25 -8.50 -12.68 13.42
CA GLN A 25 -8.23 -13.41 12.20
C GLN A 25 -9.28 -13.13 11.12
N THR A 26 -9.23 -11.98 10.46
CA THR A 26 -9.83 -11.85 9.12
C THR A 26 -8.76 -12.23 8.11
N ALA A 27 -9.04 -13.20 7.24
CA ALA A 27 -8.10 -13.68 6.23
C ALA A 27 -7.41 -12.50 5.53
N ARG A 28 -6.07 -12.48 5.50
CA ARG A 28 -5.31 -11.38 4.88
C ARG A 28 -5.82 -11.19 3.44
N PRO A 29 -6.27 -9.99 3.05
CA PRO A 29 -6.74 -9.76 1.69
C PRO A 29 -5.56 -9.97 0.73
N THR A 30 -5.85 -10.53 -0.43
CA THR A 30 -4.86 -10.66 -1.51
C THR A 30 -4.58 -9.30 -2.14
N LEU A 31 -3.43 -9.16 -2.80
CA LEU A 31 -3.11 -7.90 -3.49
C LEU A 31 -4.14 -7.58 -4.58
N GLU A 32 -4.71 -8.60 -5.23
CA GLU A 32 -5.78 -8.45 -6.21
C GLU A 32 -7.02 -7.78 -5.62
N LYS A 33 -7.43 -8.14 -4.40
CA LYS A 33 -8.52 -7.45 -3.70
C LYS A 33 -8.20 -5.98 -3.44
N VAL A 34 -6.95 -5.67 -3.09
CA VAL A 34 -6.47 -4.30 -2.92
C VAL A 34 -6.51 -3.53 -4.24
N ILE A 35 -6.04 -4.15 -5.33
CA ILE A 35 -6.09 -3.56 -6.68
C ILE A 35 -7.53 -3.28 -7.08
N ALA A 36 -8.41 -4.28 -7.00
CA ALA A 36 -9.82 -4.15 -7.38
C ALA A 36 -10.51 -3.03 -6.59
N ARG A 37 -10.21 -2.90 -5.29
CA ARG A 37 -10.75 -1.82 -4.47
C ARG A 37 -10.25 -0.45 -4.90
N VAL A 38 -8.98 -0.33 -5.28
CA VAL A 38 -8.41 0.93 -5.79
C VAL A 38 -9.01 1.27 -7.14
N GLU A 39 -9.20 0.30 -8.03
CA GLU A 39 -9.89 0.49 -9.32
C GLU A 39 -11.33 0.97 -9.11
N GLU A 40 -12.10 0.32 -8.25
CA GLU A 40 -13.48 0.70 -7.91
C GLU A 40 -13.56 2.12 -7.33
N MET A 41 -12.65 2.47 -6.41
CA MET A 41 -12.60 3.81 -5.82
C MET A 41 -12.28 4.92 -6.83
N ARG A 42 -11.62 4.57 -7.93
CA ARG A 42 -11.18 5.52 -8.95
C ARG A 42 -12.06 5.52 -10.19
N GLY A 43 -12.78 4.45 -10.46
CA GLY A 43 -13.53 4.25 -11.70
C GLY A 43 -12.63 4.02 -12.93
N GLU A 44 -11.35 3.71 -12.73
CA GLU A 44 -10.36 3.49 -13.81
C GLU A 44 -9.64 2.15 -13.58
N ARG A 45 -9.28 1.45 -14.66
CA ARG A 45 -8.47 0.22 -14.54
C ARG A 45 -7.04 0.54 -14.11
N ARG A 46 -6.42 -0.40 -13.41
CA ARG A 46 -5.04 -0.30 -12.93
C ARG A 46 -4.07 0.06 -14.05
N GLU A 47 -4.23 -0.56 -15.20
CA GLU A 47 -3.38 -0.35 -16.38
C GLU A 47 -3.40 1.11 -16.84
N GLU A 48 -4.52 1.82 -16.67
CA GLU A 48 -4.71 3.19 -17.13
C GLU A 48 -4.05 4.25 -16.23
N PHE A 49 -3.86 3.94 -14.94
CA PHE A 49 -3.23 4.85 -13.99
C PHE A 49 -1.85 4.39 -13.52
N ARG A 50 -1.44 3.14 -13.78
CA ARG A 50 -0.15 2.60 -13.33
C ARG A 50 1.03 3.41 -13.85
N ASP A 51 0.97 3.81 -15.11
CA ASP A 51 2.07 4.46 -15.84
C ASP A 51 1.84 5.97 -16.05
N ARG A 52 0.73 6.50 -15.53
CA ARG A 52 0.39 7.92 -15.64
C ARG A 52 1.35 8.77 -14.78
N TYR A 53 2.01 9.73 -15.41
CA TYR A 53 2.94 10.62 -14.71
C TYR A 53 2.21 11.46 -13.66
N GLY A 54 2.77 11.53 -12.45
CA GLY A 54 2.19 12.27 -11.31
C GLY A 54 1.07 11.54 -10.56
N ASP A 55 0.62 10.39 -11.05
CA ASP A 55 -0.48 9.63 -10.47
C ASP A 55 -0.05 8.84 -9.22
N SER A 56 -0.83 8.97 -8.14
CA SER A 56 -0.61 8.27 -6.87
C SER A 56 -1.18 6.85 -6.82
N GLY A 57 -1.94 6.40 -7.81
CA GLY A 57 -2.67 5.13 -7.78
C GLY A 57 -1.78 3.91 -7.66
N ARG A 58 -0.68 3.89 -8.43
CA ARG A 58 0.33 2.82 -8.32
C ARG A 58 0.91 2.79 -6.90
N ASP A 59 1.26 3.95 -6.38
CA ASP A 59 1.87 4.09 -5.06
C ASP A 59 0.89 3.68 -3.94
N LEU A 60 -0.41 4.00 -4.08
CA LEU A 60 -1.48 3.59 -3.17
C LEU A 60 -1.63 2.06 -3.11
N VAL A 61 -1.60 1.38 -4.27
CA VAL A 61 -1.66 -0.10 -4.34
C VAL A 61 -0.44 -0.71 -3.65
N LEU A 62 0.77 -0.22 -3.95
CA LEU A 62 2.00 -0.75 -3.36
C LEU A 62 2.03 -0.55 -1.84
N TYR A 63 1.68 0.64 -1.37
CA TYR A 63 1.64 0.96 0.05
C TYR A 63 0.60 0.10 0.79
N SER A 64 -0.62 0.03 0.25
CA SER A 64 -1.71 -0.74 0.87
C SER A 64 -1.43 -2.24 0.82
N GLY A 65 -0.90 -2.76 -0.29
CA GLY A 65 -0.51 -4.15 -0.44
C GLY A 65 0.58 -4.59 0.54
N ARG A 66 1.59 -3.72 0.77
CA ARG A 66 2.63 -3.97 1.77
C ARG A 66 2.05 -4.06 3.19
N ARG A 67 1.04 -3.24 3.49
CA ARG A 67 0.43 -3.11 4.82
C ARG A 67 -0.60 -4.21 5.13
N LEU A 68 -1.42 -4.57 4.14
CA LEU A 68 -2.57 -5.48 4.31
C LEU A 68 -2.25 -6.93 3.96
N CYS A 69 -1.47 -7.17 2.89
CA CYS A 69 -1.28 -8.51 2.35
C CYS A 69 -0.10 -9.27 3.01
N GLY A 70 0.82 -8.57 3.68
CA GLY A 70 1.99 -9.19 4.30
C GLY A 70 3.02 -9.75 3.29
N LEU A 71 2.99 -9.28 2.04
CA LEU A 71 3.87 -9.72 0.95
C LEU A 71 5.30 -9.17 1.10
N LYS A 72 6.28 -9.94 0.63
CA LYS A 72 7.65 -9.48 0.42
C LYS A 72 7.69 -8.43 -0.70
N LEU A 73 8.70 -7.56 -0.70
CA LEU A 73 8.84 -6.51 -1.71
C LEU A 73 8.99 -7.08 -3.13
N ILE A 74 9.61 -8.25 -3.26
CA ILE A 74 9.77 -8.96 -4.53
C ILE A 74 8.42 -9.50 -5.05
N GLU A 75 7.65 -10.17 -4.18
CA GLU A 75 6.30 -10.65 -4.49
C GLU A 75 5.34 -9.50 -4.83
N LEU A 76 5.50 -8.37 -4.14
CA LEU A 76 4.75 -7.15 -4.42
C LEU A 76 5.14 -6.56 -5.79
N ALA A 77 6.41 -6.60 -6.17
CA ALA A 77 6.88 -6.16 -7.48
C ALA A 77 6.28 -7.02 -8.60
N GLU A 78 6.36 -8.35 -8.46
CA GLU A 78 5.81 -9.31 -9.43
C GLU A 78 4.31 -9.11 -9.63
N LYS A 79 3.53 -9.10 -8.54
CA LYS A 79 2.07 -8.93 -8.62
C LYS A 79 1.66 -7.52 -9.05
N ALA A 80 2.50 -6.52 -8.81
CA ALA A 80 2.32 -5.16 -9.31
C ALA A 80 3.01 -4.92 -10.66
N SER A 81 3.41 -5.96 -11.40
CA SER A 81 3.99 -5.82 -12.74
C SER A 81 5.11 -4.77 -12.79
N MET A 82 5.96 -4.73 -11.76
CA MET A 82 7.08 -3.80 -11.65
C MET A 82 8.40 -4.51 -11.91
N ASP A 83 9.28 -3.86 -12.66
CA ASP A 83 10.55 -4.45 -13.10
C ASP A 83 11.50 -4.81 -11.95
N ASN A 84 11.39 -4.13 -10.80
CA ASN A 84 12.31 -4.35 -9.68
C ASN A 84 11.72 -3.98 -8.31
N TYR A 85 12.03 -4.80 -7.29
CA TYR A 85 11.72 -4.52 -5.89
C TYR A 85 12.32 -3.19 -5.37
N LYS A 86 13.44 -2.72 -5.95
CA LYS A 86 14.03 -1.42 -5.62
C LYS A 86 13.09 -0.27 -6.02
N ALA A 87 12.43 -0.38 -7.16
CA ALA A 87 11.45 0.62 -7.61
C ALA A 87 10.22 0.64 -6.69
N VAL A 88 9.75 -0.53 -6.25
CA VAL A 88 8.71 -0.66 -5.23
C VAL A 88 9.12 0.03 -3.93
N THR A 89 10.33 -0.23 -3.44
CA THR A 89 10.84 0.36 -2.20
C THR A 89 10.85 1.89 -2.27
N ALA A 90 11.35 2.45 -3.39
CA ALA A 90 11.37 3.88 -3.61
C ALA A 90 9.96 4.48 -3.73
N ALA A 91 9.04 3.80 -4.42
CA ALA A 91 7.65 4.23 -4.56
C ALA A 91 6.94 4.28 -3.20
N VAL A 92 7.04 3.21 -2.40
CA VAL A 92 6.47 3.14 -1.05
C VAL A 92 7.04 4.23 -0.15
N ALA A 93 8.36 4.43 -0.14
CA ALA A 93 9.00 5.46 0.68
C ALA A 93 8.61 6.89 0.26
N ARG A 94 8.47 7.16 -1.05
CA ARG A 94 7.97 8.45 -1.55
C ARG A 94 6.51 8.67 -1.14
N TYR A 95 5.69 7.63 -1.26
CA TYR A 95 4.28 7.69 -0.91
C TYR A 95 4.05 7.91 0.58
N GLU A 96 4.82 7.26 1.44
CA GLU A 96 4.82 7.53 2.88
C GLU A 96 5.10 8.98 3.21
N LYS A 97 6.11 9.58 2.56
CA LYS A 97 6.41 11.00 2.74
C LYS A 97 5.23 11.87 2.31
N ARG A 98 4.61 11.56 1.17
CA ARG A 98 3.42 12.26 0.66
C ARG A 98 2.24 12.13 1.63
N LEU A 99 1.99 10.93 2.15
CA LEU A 99 0.90 10.66 3.09
C LEU A 99 0.96 11.51 4.36
N LYS A 100 2.14 11.91 4.82
CA LYS A 100 2.25 12.79 5.99
C LYS A 100 1.59 14.15 5.76
N MET A 101 1.65 14.65 4.53
CA MET A 101 1.23 16.02 4.17
C MET A 101 -0.12 16.06 3.45
N ASP A 102 -0.51 14.96 2.80
CA ASP A 102 -1.71 14.91 1.96
C ASP A 102 -2.89 14.19 2.65
N LYS A 103 -3.84 14.98 3.15
CA LYS A 103 -5.07 14.48 3.79
C LYS A 103 -5.97 13.71 2.84
N ALA A 104 -5.97 13.99 1.54
CA ALA A 104 -6.76 13.24 0.57
C ALA A 104 -6.24 11.82 0.42
N GLN A 105 -4.91 11.67 0.31
CA GLN A 105 -4.25 10.36 0.23
C GLN A 105 -4.45 9.55 1.53
N GLN A 106 -4.39 10.20 2.70
CA GLN A 106 -4.72 9.53 3.98
C GLN A 106 -6.14 8.95 3.99
N ARG A 107 -7.13 9.69 3.47
CA ARG A 107 -8.52 9.21 3.37
C ARG A 107 -8.63 8.04 2.41
N LEU A 108 -7.91 8.05 1.28
CA LEU A 108 -7.89 6.94 0.34
C LEU A 108 -7.32 5.68 0.97
N VAL A 109 -6.16 5.77 1.64
CA VAL A 109 -5.57 4.65 2.39
C VAL A 109 -6.55 4.11 3.42
N LYS A 110 -7.23 4.99 4.18
CA LYS A 110 -8.21 4.55 5.18
C LYS A 110 -9.35 3.75 4.55
N ARG A 111 -9.86 4.17 3.39
CA ARG A 111 -10.92 3.45 2.65
C ARG A 111 -10.44 2.10 2.10
N VAL A 112 -9.20 2.01 1.64
CA VAL A 112 -8.61 0.74 1.17
C VAL A 112 -8.35 -0.21 2.35
N CYS A 113 -7.95 0.31 3.51
CA CYS A 113 -7.75 -0.50 4.72
C CYS A 113 -9.05 -0.99 5.39
N GLN A 114 -10.22 -0.58 4.90
CA GLN A 114 -11.52 -1.09 5.36
C GLN A 114 -12.00 -2.33 4.59
N LEU A 115 -11.16 -2.89 3.71
CA LEU A 115 -11.32 -4.23 3.13
C LEU A 115 -11.43 -5.30 4.22
#